data_AF-A0A1W2E6Y6-F1
#
_entry.id   AF-A0A1W2E6Y6-F1
#
_cell.length_a   1.000
_cell.length_b   1.000
_cell.length_c   1.000
_cell.angle_alpha   90.00
_cell.angle_beta   90.00
_cell.angle_gamma   90.00
#
_symmetry.space_group_name_H-M   'P 1'
#
loop_
_entity.id
_entity.type
_entity.pdbx_description
1 polymer ?
#
loop_
_entity_poly.entity_id
_entity_poly.type
_entity_poly.pdbx_seq_one_letter_code
_entity_poly.pdbx_strand_id
1 'polypeptide(L)' 'MALMTSIPAVADTVTEVYHGSGYSDWGFAIHYARAQAWQQARADGFERTDCVETETVIEMFEAHVTWECTH' A
#
# COMPACT_ATOMS: atom_id res chain seq x y z
N MET A 1 -0.18 28.52 34.55
CA MET A 1 -0.30 27.07 34.36
C MET A 1 -0.65 26.85 32.90
N ALA A 2 0.31 26.41 32.07
CA ALA A 2 0.05 26.12 30.66
C ALA A 2 -0.37 24.65 30.55
N LEU A 3 -1.59 24.41 30.06
CA LEU A 3 -2.07 23.08 29.71
C LEU A 3 -1.31 22.62 28.45
N MET A 4 -0.28 21.80 28.64
CA MET A 4 0.29 21.02 27.54
C MET A 4 -0.73 19.95 27.15
N THR A 5 -1.49 20.21 26.10
CA THR A 5 -2.35 19.20 25.48
C THR A 5 -1.42 18.26 24.72
N SER A 6 -1.08 17.12 25.33
CA SER A 6 -0.39 16.05 24.61
C SER A 6 -1.37 15.48 23.59
N ILE A 7 -1.16 15.81 22.32
CA ILE A 7 -1.85 15.13 21.22
C ILE A 7 -1.31 13.69 21.24
N PRO A 8 -2.14 12.65 21.40
CA PRO A 8 -1.66 11.30 21.19
C PRO A 8 -1.22 11.21 19.73
N ALA A 9 0.06 10.98 19.51
CA ALA A 9 0.53 10.50 18.22
C ALA A 9 -0.08 9.11 18.07
N VAL A 10 -1.19 9.01 17.34
CA VAL A 10 -1.68 7.73 16.86
C VAL A 10 -0.59 7.27 15.91
N ALA A 11 0.28 6.39 16.39
CA ALA A 11 1.08 5.59 15.50
C ALA A 11 0.05 4.67 14.84
N ASP A 12 -0.42 5.02 13.65
CA ASP A 12 -1.13 4.08 12.79
C ASP A 12 -0.19 2.89 12.62
N THR A 13 -0.41 1.85 13.41
CA THR A 13 0.46 0.68 13.41
C THR A 13 0.20 -0.03 12.10
N VAL A 14 1.20 -0.02 11.21
CA VAL A 14 1.19 -0.84 9.99
C VAL A 14 0.78 -2.24 10.40
N THR A 15 -0.41 -2.61 9.96
CA THR A 15 -1.07 -3.83 10.39
C THR A 15 -0.66 -4.97 9.47
N GLU A 16 -0.53 -4.68 8.17
CA GLU A 16 -0.12 -5.65 7.15
C GLU A 16 0.62 -4.97 5.99
N VAL A 17 1.45 -5.75 5.30
CA VAL A 17 2.19 -5.33 4.11
C VAL A 17 1.85 -6.24 2.93
N TYR A 18 1.45 -5.64 1.81
CA TYR A 18 1.05 -6.32 0.60
C TYR A 18 1.97 -6.01 -0.56
N HIS A 19 2.44 -7.05 -1.22
CA HIS A 19 3.26 -6.91 -2.41
C HIS A 19 2.46 -7.28 -3.65
N GLY A 20 2.60 -6.45 -4.69
CA GLY A 20 2.04 -6.72 -6.00
C GLY A 20 3.13 -6.69 -7.05
N SER A 21 3.04 -7.60 -8.01
CA SER A 21 3.85 -7.61 -9.22
C SER A 21 2.95 -7.67 -10.46
N GLY A 22 3.47 -7.15 -11.56
CA GLY A 22 2.74 -7.13 -12.81
C GLY A 22 3.70 -7.11 -13.98
N TYR A 23 3.32 -7.81 -15.04
CA TYR A 23 4.08 -7.86 -16.29
C TYR A 23 3.21 -7.40 -17.46
N SER A 24 3.76 -6.59 -18.37
CA SER A 24 3.07 -6.18 -19.59
C SER A 24 4.02 -5.60 -20.64
N ASP A 25 3.92 -6.12 -21.86
CA ASP A 25 4.57 -5.55 -23.06
C ASP A 25 3.95 -4.21 -23.52
N TRP A 26 2.80 -3.84 -22.95
CA TRP A 26 1.98 -2.70 -23.38
C TRP A 26 2.00 -1.55 -22.36
N GLY A 27 2.90 -1.59 -21.37
CA GLY A 27 3.05 -0.55 -20.35
C GLY A 27 2.03 -0.61 -19.21
N PHE A 28 1.26 -1.70 -19.08
CA PHE A 28 0.25 -1.87 -18.00
C PHE A 28 0.78 -2.59 -16.76
N ALA A 29 2.08 -2.89 -16.69
CA ALA A 29 2.69 -3.65 -15.61
C ALA A 29 2.34 -3.10 -14.22
N ILE A 30 2.42 -1.77 -14.04
CA ILE A 30 2.08 -1.12 -12.75
C ILE A 30 0.61 -1.25 -12.37
N HIS A 31 -0.30 -1.29 -13.35
CA HIS A 31 -1.72 -1.46 -13.06
C HIS A 31 -2.00 -2.87 -12.55
N TYR A 32 -1.33 -3.88 -13.10
CA TYR A 32 -1.43 -5.25 -12.64
C TYR A 32 -0.79 -5.43 -11.27
N ALA A 33 0.38 -4.84 -11.02
CA ALA A 33 1.03 -4.85 -9.71
C ALA A 33 0.11 -4.26 -8.64
N ARG A 34 -0.44 -3.06 -8.88
CA ARG A 34 -1.42 -2.42 -7.97
C ARG A 34 -2.69 -3.24 -7.78
N ALA A 35 -3.22 -3.83 -8.86
CA ALA A 35 -4.40 -4.66 -8.76
C ALA A 35 -4.15 -5.91 -7.91
N GLN A 36 -2.98 -6.53 -8.03
CA GLN A 36 -2.62 -7.71 -7.25
C GLN A 36 -2.43 -7.38 -5.77
N ALA A 37 -1.73 -6.30 -5.43
CA ALA A 37 -1.59 -5.86 -4.03
C ALA A 37 -2.96 -5.53 -3.42
N TRP A 38 -3.79 -4.79 -4.17
CA TRP A 38 -5.15 -4.45 -3.73
C TRP A 38 -6.05 -5.66 -3.51
N GLN A 39 -5.97 -6.67 -4.38
CA GLN A 39 -6.77 -7.90 -4.22
C GLN A 39 -6.41 -8.65 -2.94
N GLN A 40 -5.13 -8.67 -2.56
CA GLN A 40 -4.67 -9.29 -1.30
C GLN A 40 -5.18 -8.49 -0.09
N ALA A 41 -4.94 -7.17 -0.06
CA ALA A 41 -5.42 -6.31 1.01
C ALA A 41 -6.94 -6.41 1.21
N ARG A 42 -7.70 -6.42 0.10
CA ARG A 42 -9.16 -6.58 0.15
C ARG A 42 -9.60 -7.95 0.66
N ALA A 43 -8.86 -9.02 0.34
CA ALA A 43 -9.18 -10.37 0.81
C ALA A 43 -9.07 -10.46 2.35
N ASP A 44 -8.19 -9.66 2.93
CA ASP A 44 -7.97 -9.58 4.37
C ASP A 44 -8.86 -8.53 5.06
N GLY A 45 -9.67 -7.79 4.30
CA GLY A 45 -10.70 -6.88 4.81
C GLY A 45 -10.31 -5.41 4.87
N PHE A 46 -9.15 -5.02 4.31
CA PHE A 46 -8.75 -3.61 4.24
C PHE A 46 -9.52 -2.86 3.14
N GLU A 47 -9.90 -1.63 3.41
CA GLU A 47 -10.33 -0.69 2.38
C GLU A 47 -9.13 -0.02 1.70
N ARG A 48 -9.35 0.59 0.54
CA ARG A 48 -8.25 1.19 -0.23
C ARG A 48 -7.69 2.43 0.46
N THR A 49 -8.51 3.11 1.25
CA THR A 49 -8.14 4.26 2.08
C THR A 49 -7.25 3.88 3.25
N ASP A 50 -7.28 2.61 3.65
CA ASP A 50 -6.53 2.07 4.78
C ASP A 50 -5.11 1.69 4.36
N CYS A 51 -4.80 1.76 3.06
CA CYS A 51 -3.54 1.32 2.48
C CYS A 51 -2.82 2.46 1.76
N VAL A 52 -1.51 2.55 1.98
CA VAL A 52 -0.62 3.50 1.31
C VAL A 52 0.41 2.73 0.49
N GLU A 53 0.59 3.10 -0.77
CA GLU A 53 1.67 2.59 -1.61
C GLU A 53 2.99 3.24 -1.17
N THR A 54 3.89 2.45 -0.56
CA THR A 54 5.16 2.94 0.00
C THR A 54 6.35 2.71 -0.92
N GLU A 55 6.28 1.70 -1.79
CA GLU A 55 7.31 1.41 -2.78
C GLU A 55 6.70 1.13 -4.15
N THR A 56 7.39 1.60 -5.20
CA THR A 56 7.05 1.31 -6.59
C THR A 56 8.33 1.20 -7.40
N VAL A 57 8.55 0.02 -7.97
CA VAL A 57 9.65 -0.27 -8.90
C VAL A 57 9.03 -0.56 -10.26
N ILE A 58 9.49 0.13 -11.30
CA ILE A 58 9.02 -0.07 -12.68
C ILE A 58 10.24 -0.37 -13.55
N GLU A 59 10.22 -1.53 -14.18
CA GLU A 59 11.16 -1.95 -15.20
C GLU A 59 10.48 -1.99 -16.57
N MET A 60 11.22 -2.34 -17.63
CA MET A 60 10.76 -2.22 -19.02
C MET A 60 9.42 -2.93 -19.28
N PHE A 61 9.22 -4.12 -18.69
CA PHE A 61 8.00 -4.90 -18.85
C PHE A 61 7.38 -5.33 -17.52
N GLU A 62 8.01 -4.99 -16.40
CA GLU A 62 7.62 -5.46 -15.07
C GLU A 62 7.43 -4.28 -14.12
N ALA A 63 6.56 -4.45 -13.14
CA ALA A 63 6.44 -3.51 -12.04
C ALA A 63 6.18 -4.26 -10.74
N HIS A 64 6.72 -3.73 -9.65
CA HIS A 64 6.46 -4.17 -8.30
C HIS A 64 5.97 -3.00 -7.46
N VAL A 65 5.03 -3.25 -6.56
CA VAL A 65 4.54 -2.28 -5.58
C VAL A 65 4.50 -2.91 -4.20
N THR A 66 4.70 -2.08 -3.18
CA THR A 66 4.50 -2.43 -1.78
C THR A 66 3.44 -1.49 -1.22
N TRP A 67 2.40 -2.06 -0.61
CA TRP A 67 1.35 -1.34 0.08
C TRP A 67 1.43 -1.68 1.57
N GLU A 68 1.39 -0.65 2.40
CA GLU A 68 1.29 -0.77 3.85
C GLU A 68 -0.11 -0.36 4.28
N CYS A 69 -0.81 -1.25 4.99
CA CYS A 69 -2.19 -1.02 5.41
C CYS A 69 -2.31 -0.92 6.93
N THR A 70 -3.20 -0.04 7.39
CA THR A 70 -3.46 0.30 8.79
C THR A 70 -4.96 0.36 9.05
N HIS A 71 -5.46 -0.37 10.04
CA HIS A 71 -6.88 -0.39 10.43
C HIS A 71 -7.33 0.81 11.26
#